data_AF-F5YIV6-F1
#
_entry.id   AF-F5YIV6-F1
#
_cell.length_a   1.000
_cell.length_b   1.000
_cell.length_c   1.000
_cell.angle_alpha   90.00
_cell.angle_beta   90.00
_cell.angle_gamma   90.00
#
_symmetry.space_group_name_H-M   'P 1'
#
loop_
_entity.id
_entity.type
_entity.pdbx_description
1 polymer ?
#
loop_
_entity_poly.entity_id
_entity_poly.type
_entity_poly.pdbx_seq_one_letter_code
_entity_poly.pdbx_strand_id
1 'polypeptide(L)' 'MAFCAGKGKEPEKPFKGSFNVRISTDLHRKAVLTASARGISLNMLVENAIKETVSM' A
#
# COMPACT_ATOMS: atom_id res chain seq x y z
N MET A 1 -6.96 -31.23 -26.75
CA MET A 1 -7.59 -29.90 -26.85
C MET A 1 -7.20 -29.10 -25.61
N ALA A 2 -5.93 -28.77 -25.40
CA ALA A 2 -5.23 -27.64 -26.02
C ALA A 2 -6.02 -26.32 -25.88
N PHE A 3 -5.97 -25.71 -24.68
CA PHE A 3 -6.31 -24.30 -24.50
C PHE A 3 -5.14 -23.60 -23.77
N CYS A 4 -4.13 -23.31 -24.59
CA CYS A 4 -3.31 -22.10 -24.55
C CYS A 4 -2.64 -21.72 -23.22
N ALA A 5 -1.47 -22.32 -23.01
CA ALA A 5 -0.28 -21.68 -22.46
C ALA A 5 0.14 -20.45 -23.31
N GLY A 6 -0.70 -19.41 -23.35
CA GLY A 6 -0.63 -18.30 -24.31
C GLY A 6 -0.46 -16.91 -23.69
N LYS A 7 -0.21 -16.81 -22.38
CA LYS A 7 0.28 -15.58 -21.75
C LYS A 7 1.27 -15.97 -20.66
N GLY A 8 2.56 -15.78 -20.92
CA GLY A 8 3.61 -15.76 -19.90
C GLY A 8 3.48 -14.55 -18.96
N LYS A 9 2.28 -14.34 -18.41
CA LYS A 9 2.03 -13.43 -17.29
C LYS A 9 1.49 -14.31 -16.19
N GLU A 10 2.38 -14.66 -15.26
CA GLU A 10 1.99 -15.15 -13.94
C GLU A 10 0.85 -14.28 -13.41
N PRO A 11 -0.16 -14.87 -12.75
CA PRO A 11 -1.19 -14.09 -12.07
C PRO A 11 -0.47 -13.07 -11.19
N GLU A 12 -0.79 -11.78 -11.33
CA GLU A 12 -0.18 -10.67 -10.60
C GLU A 12 0.02 -11.14 -9.16
N LYS A 13 1.30 -11.30 -8.78
CA LYS A 13 1.69 -11.80 -7.47
C LYS A 13 0.79 -11.09 -6.48
N PRO A 14 0.05 -11.81 -5.62
CA PRO A 14 -0.78 -11.15 -4.63
C PRO A 14 0.14 -10.11 -3.98
N PHE A 15 -0.30 -8.85 -3.86
CA PHE A 15 0.46 -7.77 -3.21
C PHE A 15 0.65 -8.05 -1.70
N LYS A 16 1.04 -9.29 -1.35
CA LYS A 16 1.54 -9.75 -0.07
C LYS A 16 3.04 -9.46 -0.08
N GLY A 17 3.35 -8.22 0.27
CA GLY A 17 4.71 -7.76 0.49
C GLY A 17 4.71 -6.68 1.55
N SER A 18 5.72 -6.70 2.42
CA SER A 18 6.00 -5.57 3.31
C SER A 18 6.39 -4.36 2.46
N PHE A 19 5.60 -3.30 2.49
CA PHE A 19 5.89 -2.06 1.78
C PHE A 19 6.81 -1.18 2.64
N ASN A 20 8.12 -1.33 2.44
CA ASN A 20 9.12 -0.59 3.21
C ASN A 20 9.39 0.77 2.56
N VAL A 21 8.77 1.82 3.09
CA VAL A 21 8.90 3.19 2.58
C VAL A 21 9.77 4.04 3.51
N ARG A 22 10.72 4.76 2.93
CA ARG A 22 11.51 5.77 3.63
C ARG A 22 10.79 7.11 3.54
N ILE A 23 10.44 7.67 4.69
CA ILE A 23 9.91 9.02 4.84
C ILE A 23 10.74 9.81 5.84
N SER A 24 10.73 11.13 5.71
CA SER A 24 11.37 12.03 6.66
C SER A 24 10.83 11.83 8.08
N THR A 25 11.69 11.95 9.09
CA THR A 25 11.32 11.76 10.50
C THR A 25 10.17 12.69 10.94
N ASP A 26 10.15 13.93 10.43
CA ASP A 26 9.05 14.87 10.68
C ASP A 26 7.70 14.36 10.13
N LEU A 27 7.71 13.84 8.90
CA LEU A 27 6.51 13.28 8.28
C LEU A 27 6.04 12.04 9.02
N HIS A 28 6.96 11.15 9.41
CA HIS A 28 6.64 9.98 10.23
C HIS A 28 5.99 10.40 11.56
N ARG A 29 6.52 11.42 12.24
CA ARG A 29 5.95 11.95 13.48
C ARG A 29 4.53 12.46 13.29
N LYS A 30 4.30 13.27 12.26
CA LYS A 30 2.97 13.79 11.92
C LYS A 30 2.00 12.67 11.56
N ALA A 31 2.46 11.68 10.81
CA ALA A 31 1.66 10.51 10.43
C ALA A 31 1.25 9.69 11.66
N VAL A 32 2.17 9.40 12.59
CA VAL A 32 1.85 8.68 13.83
C VAL A 32 0.84 9.45 14.70
N LEU A 33 1.02 10.77 14.84
CA LEU A 33 0.07 11.61 15.59
C LEU A 33 -1.31 11.61 14.93
N THR A 34 -1.37 11.70 13.60
CA THR A 34 -2.62 11.71 12.84
C THR A 34 -3.33 10.35 12.93
N ALA A 35 -2.58 9.26 12.80
CA ALA A 35 -3.10 7.91 12.93
C ALA A 35 -3.67 7.68 14.34
N SER A 36 -2.93 8.09 15.37
CA SER A 36 -3.36 8.02 16.78
C SER A 36 -4.64 8.84 17.03
N ALA A 37 -4.69 10.10 16.55
CA ALA A 37 -5.87 10.95 16.68
C ALA A 37 -7.11 10.39 15.98
N ARG A 38 -6.93 9.62 14.90
CA ARG A 38 -8.00 8.93 14.17
C ARG A 38 -8.31 7.54 14.72
N GLY A 39 -7.57 7.04 15.70
CA GLY A 39 -7.72 5.68 16.24
C GLY A 39 -7.36 4.58 15.25
N ILE A 40 -6.50 4.87 14.26
CA ILE A 40 -6.09 3.92 13.21
C ILE A 40 -4.59 3.61 13.30
N SER A 41 -4.16 2.52 12.67
CA SER A 41 -2.74 2.19 12.56
C SER A 41 -2.04 3.09 11.53
N LEU A 42 -0.72 3.27 11.68
CA LEU A 42 0.10 4.01 10.73
C LEU A 42 -0.01 3.42 9.31
N ASN A 43 -0.04 2.08 9.20
CA ASN A 43 -0.19 1.40 7.92
C ASN A 43 -1.53 1.75 7.25
N MET A 44 -2.62 1.80 8.01
CA MET A 44 -3.93 2.16 7.49
C MET A 44 -4.00 3.64 7.06
N LEU A 45 -3.31 4.53 7.77
CA LEU A 45 -3.15 5.91 7.33
C LEU A 45 -2.42 6.00 5.98
N VAL A 46 -1.31 5.27 5.83
CA VAL A 46 -0.53 5.23 4.59
C VAL A 46 -1.35 4.64 3.45
N GLU A 47 -2.07 3.55 3.69
CA GLU A 47 -2.96 2.92 2.70
C GLU A 47 -4.05 3.90 2.23
N ASN A 48 -4.69 4.62 3.16
CA ASN A 48 -5.69 5.63 2.83
C ASN A 48 -5.11 6.77 1.97
N ALA A 49 -3.93 7.27 2.30
CA ALA A 49 -3.27 8.32 1.52
C ALA A 49 -2.93 7.85 0.10
N ILE A 50 -2.45 6.61 -0.05
CA ILE A 50 -2.21 6.01 -1.36
C ILE A 50 -3.53 5.86 -2.12
N LYS A 51 -4.57 5.33 -1.47
CA LYS A 51 -5.90 5.13 -2.06
C LYS A 51 -6.50 6.44 -2.57
N GLU A 52 -6.43 7.50 -1.77
CA GLU A 52 -6.88 8.85 -2.15
C GLU A 52 -6.14 9.36 -3.39
N THR A 53 -4.83 9.13 -3.46
CA THR A 53 -4.00 9.59 -4.59
C THR A 53 -4.27 8.81 -5.88
N VAL A 54 -4.49 7.49 -5.81
CA VAL A 54 -4.69 6.64 -7.00
C VAL A 54 -6.14 6.54 -7.46
N SER A 55 -7.09 6.91 -6.60
CA SER A 55 -8.52 6.93 -6.95
C SER A 55 -8.97 8.28 -7.52
N MET A 56 -8.02 9.19 -7.74
CA MET A 56 -8.23 10.55 -8.23
C MET A 56 -8.01 10.66 -9.73
#